data_AF-A0A7F8KBJ6-F1
#
_entry.id   AF-A0A7F8KBJ6-F1
#
_cell.length_a   1.000
_cell.length_b   1.000
_cell.length_c   1.000
_cell.angle_alpha   90.00
_cell.angle_beta   90.00
_cell.angle_gamma   90.00
#
_symmetry.space_group_name_H-M   'P 1'
#
loop_
_entity.id
_entity.type
_entity.pdbx_description
1 polymer ?
#
loop_
_entity_poly.entity_id
_entity_poly.type
_entity_poly.pdbx_seq_one_letter_code
_entity_poly.pdbx_strand_id
1 'polypeptide(L)'
;MEGRQCYDLLVIGGGSGGLACAKEAAQLGKKVAVVDYVEPSPRGTRWGLGGTCVNVGCIPKKLMHQAALLGGMIHDASHYGWKVAQPLHDWGKMAEAVQNHVKSLNWGHRVQLQDRKVKYFNFKASFVNPHMVCGVSKGGEETLLSADHIVIATGGRPRYPTHIEDALEYGITSDDIFWLKESPGKTLVVGASYVALECAGFLTGLGLDTTVMIRSVPLRAFDQQMASLVTEHMAVHGTRILRGCTPLRVEKLSDGRLQVTWVDLASDKKDTGTFDTVLWAIGRVPETRGLNLEKAGVRTNPNTQKILVDAQEATSVPHIYAIGDVAEGRPELTPTAIMAGRLLAQRLCSRSSDLMDYDNVPTTVFTPLEYGCVGLSEEEAVARHGEERVEVYHAYYKPLEFVVPERDASQCYIKMVCLREPPQLVLGLHFLGPNAGEVTQGFALGIKCGASYQHVMRTVGIHPTCAEEVAKLRISKRSGLDPTVTGC
;
A
#
# COMPACT_ATOMS: atom_id res chain seq x y z
N MET A 1 -21.07 -4.65 40.28
CA MET A 1 -19.90 -4.49 39.38
C MET A 1 -19.26 -5.85 39.11
N GLU A 2 -20.06 -6.86 38.78
CA GLU A 2 -19.58 -8.18 38.35
C GLU A 2 -19.54 -8.20 36.81
N GLY A 3 -18.49 -8.75 36.20
CA GLY A 3 -18.37 -8.88 34.73
C GLY A 3 -17.30 -8.00 34.05
N ARG A 4 -16.61 -7.11 34.77
CA ARG A 4 -15.53 -6.27 34.21
C ARG A 4 -14.24 -7.07 34.05
N GLN A 5 -13.71 -7.15 32.83
CA GLN A 5 -12.40 -7.75 32.57
C GLN A 5 -11.33 -6.67 32.45
N CYS A 6 -10.30 -6.74 33.30
CA CYS A 6 -9.16 -5.82 33.31
C CYS A 6 -7.92 -6.44 32.63
N TYR A 7 -7.22 -5.62 31.84
CA TYR A 7 -6.01 -5.97 31.09
C TYR A 7 -4.93 -4.90 31.31
N ASP A 8 -3.65 -5.26 31.19
CA ASP A 8 -2.57 -4.26 31.20
C ASP A 8 -2.58 -3.45 29.89
N LEU A 9 -2.91 -4.13 28.78
CA LEU A 9 -2.99 -3.54 27.45
C LEU A 9 -4.22 -4.03 26.70
N LEU A 10 -5.02 -3.09 26.19
CA LEU A 10 -6.09 -3.36 25.24
C LEU A 10 -5.75 -2.76 23.87
N VAL A 11 -5.75 -3.59 22.84
CA VAL A 11 -5.54 -3.16 21.46
C VAL A 11 -6.87 -3.20 20.69
N ILE A 12 -7.26 -2.08 20.10
CA ILE A 12 -8.44 -1.93 19.26
C ILE A 12 -8.02 -1.97 17.79
N GLY A 13 -8.27 -3.10 17.13
CA GLY A 13 -7.87 -3.39 15.75
C GLY A 13 -6.86 -4.52 15.67
N GLY A 14 -7.27 -5.66 15.13
CA GLY A 14 -6.45 -6.86 14.91
C GLY A 14 -5.71 -6.84 13.57
N GLY A 15 -5.18 -5.68 13.17
CA GLY A 15 -4.39 -5.48 11.95
C GLY A 15 -2.88 -5.55 12.17
N SER A 16 -2.10 -5.12 11.17
CA SER A 16 -0.64 -5.21 11.17
C SER A 16 0.01 -4.61 12.43
N GLY A 17 -0.31 -3.35 12.76
CA GLY A 17 0.26 -2.68 13.94
C GLY A 17 -0.29 -3.23 15.26
N GLY A 18 -1.61 -3.46 15.34
CA GLY A 18 -2.25 -3.94 16.56
C GLY A 18 -1.81 -5.35 16.97
N LEU A 19 -1.72 -6.28 16.02
CA LEU A 19 -1.21 -7.64 16.29
C LEU A 19 0.26 -7.63 16.67
N ALA A 20 1.07 -6.75 16.07
CA ALA A 20 2.48 -6.62 16.43
C ALA A 20 2.65 -6.11 17.86
N CYS A 21 1.94 -5.03 18.21
CA CYS A 21 1.93 -4.45 19.56
C CYS A 21 1.47 -5.48 20.61
N ALA A 22 0.35 -6.17 20.36
CA ALA A 22 -0.20 -7.13 21.30
C ALA A 22 0.73 -8.32 21.55
N LYS A 23 1.35 -8.87 20.50
CA LYS A 23 2.27 -10.00 20.61
C LYS A 23 3.54 -9.61 21.37
N GLU A 24 4.09 -8.43 21.08
CA GLU A 24 5.28 -7.92 21.77
C GLU A 24 5.00 -7.66 23.25
N ALA A 25 3.90 -6.98 23.58
CA ALA A 25 3.52 -6.72 24.97
C ALA A 25 3.29 -8.01 25.78
N ALA A 26 2.68 -9.03 25.17
CA ALA A 26 2.48 -10.33 25.81
C ALA A 26 3.79 -11.08 26.04
N GLN A 27 4.76 -10.98 25.11
CA GLN A 27 6.11 -11.52 25.30
C GLN A 27 6.86 -10.83 26.45
N LEU A 28 6.56 -9.56 26.70
CA LEU A 28 7.06 -8.79 27.85
C LEU A 28 6.26 -9.03 29.14
N GLY A 29 5.45 -10.09 29.19
CA GLY A 29 4.76 -10.57 30.39
C GLY A 29 3.46 -9.85 30.74
N LYS A 30 2.91 -9.03 29.84
CA LYS A 30 1.65 -8.33 30.07
C LYS A 30 0.42 -9.17 29.77
N LYS A 31 -0.66 -8.92 30.49
CA LYS A 31 -2.00 -9.43 30.21
C LYS A 31 -2.66 -8.57 29.14
N VAL A 32 -2.77 -9.12 27.92
CA VAL A 32 -3.20 -8.37 26.73
C VAL A 32 -4.54 -8.88 26.20
N ALA A 33 -5.38 -7.93 25.75
CA ALA A 33 -6.54 -8.21 24.92
C ALA A 33 -6.41 -7.52 23.55
N VAL A 34 -6.88 -8.21 22.51
CA VAL A 34 -7.06 -7.65 21.15
C VAL A 34 -8.52 -7.77 20.79
N VAL A 35 -9.12 -6.66 20.37
CA VAL A 35 -10.47 -6.62 19.81
C VAL A 35 -10.35 -6.33 18.31
N ASP A 36 -10.97 -7.16 17.49
CA ASP A 36 -11.00 -6.99 16.03
C ASP A 36 -12.42 -7.18 15.52
N TYR A 37 -12.78 -6.39 14.52
CA TYR A 37 -14.05 -6.53 13.82
C TYR A 37 -13.93 -6.02 12.40
N VAL A 38 -14.42 -6.80 11.46
CA VAL A 38 -14.45 -6.44 10.05
C VAL A 38 -15.90 -6.10 9.69
N GLU A 39 -16.19 -4.80 9.62
CA GLU A 39 -17.45 -4.32 9.05
C GLU A 39 -17.49 -4.75 7.56
N PRO A 40 -18.55 -5.45 7.12
CA PRO A 40 -18.65 -5.84 5.71
C PRO A 40 -18.54 -4.63 4.77
N SER A 41 -17.95 -4.82 3.60
CA SER A 41 -18.07 -3.83 2.52
C SER A 41 -19.54 -3.62 2.14
N PRO A 42 -19.89 -2.55 1.42
CA PRO A 42 -21.22 -2.37 0.84
C PRO A 42 -21.69 -3.57 -0.02
N ARG A 43 -20.74 -4.36 -0.54
CA ARG A 43 -21.02 -5.59 -1.32
C ARG A 43 -21.14 -6.85 -0.46
N GLY A 44 -21.05 -6.71 0.87
CA GLY A 44 -21.14 -7.81 1.83
C GLY A 44 -19.84 -8.57 2.05
N THR A 45 -18.73 -8.11 1.47
CA THR A 45 -17.42 -8.77 1.62
C THR A 45 -16.89 -8.55 3.02
N ARG A 46 -16.45 -9.64 3.66
CA ARG A 46 -15.78 -9.62 4.98
C ARG A 46 -14.73 -10.73 5.04
N TRP A 47 -13.79 -10.60 5.97
CA TRP A 47 -12.66 -11.51 6.09
C TRP A 47 -12.30 -11.81 7.55
N GLY A 48 -11.20 -12.53 7.77
CA GLY A 48 -10.73 -12.94 9.10
C GLY A 48 -9.69 -12.00 9.72
N LEU A 49 -9.16 -12.40 10.88
CA LEU A 49 -8.15 -11.66 11.63
C LEU A 49 -6.87 -11.40 10.79
N GLY A 50 -6.23 -10.25 10.96
CA GLY A 50 -4.98 -9.89 10.27
C GLY A 50 -5.00 -8.49 9.65
N GLY A 51 -6.17 -7.84 9.60
CA GLY A 51 -6.36 -6.50 9.04
C GLY A 51 -6.22 -6.44 7.53
N THR A 52 -6.08 -5.22 7.01
CA THR A 52 -6.10 -4.91 5.57
C THR A 52 -5.01 -5.65 4.80
N CYS A 53 -3.75 -5.58 5.21
CA CYS A 53 -2.63 -6.11 4.41
C CYS A 53 -2.74 -7.62 4.15
N VAL A 54 -3.16 -8.38 5.17
CA VAL A 54 -3.34 -9.83 5.08
C VAL A 54 -4.50 -10.18 4.15
N ASN A 55 -5.62 -9.47 4.25
CA ASN A 55 -6.88 -9.93 3.66
C ASN A 55 -7.27 -9.25 2.36
N VAL A 56 -6.96 -7.97 2.20
CA VAL A 56 -7.44 -7.10 1.11
C VAL A 56 -6.42 -6.03 0.72
N GLY A 57 -5.14 -6.34 0.90
CA GLY A 57 -4.04 -5.41 0.71
C GLY A 57 -2.81 -6.13 0.19
N CYS A 58 -1.65 -5.90 0.81
CA CYS A 58 -0.35 -6.30 0.28
C CYS A 58 -0.25 -7.77 -0.14
N ILE A 59 -0.77 -8.70 0.67
CA ILE A 59 -0.65 -10.15 0.41
C ILE A 59 -1.42 -10.56 -0.85
N PRO A 60 -2.76 -10.41 -0.94
CA PRO A 60 -3.47 -10.80 -2.15
C PRO A 60 -3.08 -9.92 -3.36
N LYS A 61 -2.76 -8.64 -3.15
CA LYS A 61 -2.26 -7.75 -4.22
C LYS A 61 -0.98 -8.32 -4.84
N LYS A 62 0.05 -8.63 -4.04
CA LYS A 62 1.33 -9.13 -4.57
C LYS A 62 1.19 -10.52 -5.19
N LEU A 63 0.30 -11.38 -4.67
CA LEU A 63 0.01 -12.68 -5.27
C LEU A 63 -0.69 -12.56 -6.63
N MET A 64 -1.66 -11.65 -6.79
CA MET A 64 -2.29 -11.39 -8.09
C MET A 64 -1.34 -10.69 -9.07
N HIS A 65 -0.48 -9.78 -8.58
CA HIS A 65 0.64 -9.23 -9.35
C HIS A 65 1.59 -10.32 -9.84
N GLN A 66 1.95 -11.27 -8.98
CA GLN A 66 2.78 -12.41 -9.38
C GLN A 66 2.11 -13.27 -10.45
N ALA A 67 0.80 -13.49 -10.38
CA ALA A 67 0.06 -14.19 -11.42
C ALA A 67 0.13 -13.46 -12.77
N ALA A 68 0.03 -12.12 -12.77
CA ALA A 68 0.25 -11.30 -13.96
C ALA A 68 1.69 -11.39 -14.50
N LEU A 69 2.70 -11.32 -13.61
CA LEU A 69 4.10 -11.49 -14.00
C LEU A 69 4.37 -12.87 -14.62
N LEU A 70 3.76 -13.93 -14.09
CA LEU A 70 3.86 -15.29 -14.65
C LEU A 70 3.31 -15.37 -16.07
N GLY A 71 2.24 -14.63 -16.39
CA GLY A 71 1.75 -14.52 -17.77
C GLY A 71 2.83 -14.00 -18.73
N GLY A 72 3.56 -12.97 -18.34
CA GLY A 72 4.73 -12.47 -19.07
C GLY A 72 5.86 -13.49 -19.16
N MET A 73 6.19 -14.17 -18.06
CA MET A 73 7.24 -15.20 -18.04
C MET A 73 6.93 -16.38 -18.97
N ILE A 74 5.67 -16.78 -19.10
CA ILE A 74 5.27 -17.85 -20.03
C ILE A 74 5.49 -17.42 -21.49
N HIS A 75 5.21 -16.15 -21.82
CA HIS A 75 5.53 -15.60 -23.13
C HIS A 75 7.05 -15.61 -23.38
N ASP A 76 7.82 -15.14 -22.40
CA ASP A 76 9.28 -15.05 -22.47
C ASP A 76 9.93 -16.43 -22.63
N ALA A 77 9.39 -17.46 -21.98
CA ALA A 77 9.93 -18.82 -22.00
C ALA A 77 10.11 -19.40 -23.42
N SER A 78 9.25 -19.02 -24.36
CA SER A 78 9.35 -19.47 -25.76
C SER A 78 10.65 -19.02 -26.44
N HIS A 79 11.12 -17.81 -26.15
CA HIS A 79 12.36 -17.24 -26.67
C HIS A 79 13.60 -17.90 -26.07
N TYR A 80 13.48 -18.48 -24.88
CA TYR A 80 14.53 -19.28 -24.24
C TYR A 80 14.48 -20.78 -24.61
N GLY A 81 13.65 -21.17 -25.58
CA GLY A 81 13.60 -22.52 -26.14
C GLY A 81 12.55 -23.46 -25.53
N TRP A 82 11.68 -22.97 -24.63
CA TRP A 82 10.60 -23.78 -24.07
C TRP A 82 9.40 -23.86 -25.01
N LYS A 83 8.92 -25.07 -25.29
CA LYS A 83 7.70 -25.29 -26.08
C LYS A 83 6.47 -25.27 -25.18
N VAL A 84 5.89 -24.10 -24.99
CA VAL A 84 4.69 -23.90 -24.15
C VAL A 84 3.51 -23.47 -25.04
N ALA A 85 2.36 -24.13 -24.87
CA ALA A 85 1.13 -23.68 -25.52
C ALA A 85 0.61 -22.39 -24.86
N GLN A 86 -0.06 -21.51 -25.62
CA GLN A 86 -0.61 -20.27 -25.04
C GLN A 86 -1.63 -20.60 -23.94
N PRO A 87 -1.40 -20.20 -22.68
CA PRO A 87 -2.32 -20.48 -21.59
C PRO A 87 -3.47 -19.49 -21.57
N LEU A 88 -4.67 -19.96 -21.20
CA LEU A 88 -5.77 -19.11 -20.76
C LEU A 88 -5.70 -18.99 -19.24
N HIS A 89 -5.82 -17.77 -18.72
CA HIS A 89 -5.87 -17.53 -17.27
C HIS A 89 -7.26 -17.87 -16.70
N ASP A 90 -7.27 -18.53 -15.54
CA ASP A 90 -8.49 -18.91 -14.80
C ASP A 90 -8.57 -18.12 -13.49
N TRP A 91 -9.48 -17.13 -13.46
CA TRP A 91 -9.70 -16.28 -12.29
C TRP A 91 -10.10 -17.09 -11.05
N GLY A 92 -11.02 -18.05 -11.21
CA GLY A 92 -11.56 -18.83 -10.09
C GLY A 92 -10.46 -19.60 -9.38
N LYS A 93 -9.57 -20.26 -10.15
CA LYS A 93 -8.41 -20.98 -9.60
C LYS A 93 -7.42 -20.05 -8.90
N MET A 94 -7.10 -18.90 -9.48
CA MET A 94 -6.22 -17.92 -8.85
C MET A 94 -6.83 -17.40 -7.54
N ALA A 95 -8.09 -16.97 -7.58
CA ALA A 95 -8.79 -16.43 -6.42
C ALA A 95 -8.87 -17.46 -5.28
N GLU A 96 -9.18 -18.73 -5.59
CA GLU A 96 -9.17 -19.81 -4.61
C GLU A 96 -7.80 -20.00 -3.94
N ALA A 97 -6.72 -20.08 -4.75
CA ALA A 97 -5.37 -20.26 -4.23
C ALA A 97 -4.93 -19.09 -3.32
N VAL A 98 -5.21 -17.86 -3.76
CA VAL A 98 -4.92 -16.65 -2.98
C VAL A 98 -5.69 -16.65 -1.66
N GLN A 99 -7.01 -16.91 -1.71
CA GLN A 99 -7.85 -16.93 -0.51
C GLN A 99 -7.47 -18.05 0.46
N ASN A 100 -7.02 -19.20 -0.03
CA ASN A 100 -6.55 -20.29 0.82
C ASN A 100 -5.29 -19.89 1.60
N HIS A 101 -4.35 -19.17 0.96
CA HIS A 101 -3.20 -18.60 1.66
C HIS A 101 -3.63 -17.53 2.69
N VAL A 102 -4.54 -16.61 2.33
CA VAL A 102 -5.06 -15.60 3.26
C VAL A 102 -5.73 -16.25 4.49
N LYS A 103 -6.53 -17.30 4.28
CA LYS A 103 -7.19 -18.05 5.37
C LYS A 103 -6.16 -18.73 6.29
N SER A 104 -5.07 -19.27 5.74
CA SER A 104 -4.01 -19.89 6.55
C SER A 104 -3.30 -18.84 7.41
N LEU A 105 -3.07 -17.63 6.89
CA LEU A 105 -2.56 -16.50 7.68
C LEU A 105 -3.54 -16.09 8.78
N ASN A 106 -4.85 -16.00 8.50
CA ASN A 106 -5.84 -15.69 9.52
C ASN A 106 -5.80 -16.72 10.67
N TRP A 107 -5.67 -18.00 10.34
CA TRP A 107 -5.53 -19.07 11.34
C TRP A 107 -4.22 -18.93 12.12
N GLY A 108 -3.09 -18.74 11.42
CA GLY A 108 -1.78 -18.55 12.05
C GLY A 108 -1.73 -17.36 13.02
N HIS A 109 -2.42 -16.25 12.69
CA HIS A 109 -2.55 -15.13 13.62
C HIS A 109 -3.32 -15.50 14.89
N ARG A 110 -4.42 -16.27 14.78
CA ARG A 110 -5.18 -16.73 15.95
C ARG A 110 -4.34 -17.66 16.83
N VAL A 111 -3.60 -18.61 16.23
CA VAL A 111 -2.68 -19.50 16.95
C VAL A 111 -1.62 -18.70 17.68
N GLN A 112 -0.96 -17.74 17.01
CA GLN A 112 0.09 -16.93 17.64
C GLN A 112 -0.41 -16.06 18.81
N LEU A 113 -1.66 -15.60 18.78
CA LEU A 113 -2.30 -14.93 19.93
C LEU A 113 -2.56 -15.92 21.07
N GLN A 114 -3.09 -17.10 20.75
CA GLN A 114 -3.36 -18.16 21.73
C GLN A 114 -2.08 -18.63 22.43
N ASP A 115 -1.01 -18.89 21.68
CA ASP A 115 0.30 -19.33 22.21
C ASP A 115 0.89 -18.33 23.21
N ARG A 116 0.63 -17.03 22.99
CA ARG A 116 1.05 -15.93 23.86
C ARG A 116 0.02 -15.57 24.93
N LYS A 117 -1.06 -16.35 25.06
CA LYS A 117 -2.16 -16.10 26.01
C LYS A 117 -2.81 -14.72 25.85
N VAL A 118 -2.75 -14.15 24.64
CA VAL A 118 -3.47 -12.91 24.30
C VAL A 118 -4.95 -13.24 24.10
N LYS A 119 -5.83 -12.56 24.84
CA LYS A 119 -7.27 -12.78 24.67
C LYS A 119 -7.75 -12.07 23.41
N TYR A 120 -8.23 -12.86 22.46
CA TYR A 120 -8.83 -12.34 21.24
C TYR A 120 -10.35 -12.24 21.36
N PHE A 121 -10.90 -11.09 21.00
CA PHE A 121 -12.33 -10.84 20.91
C PHE A 121 -12.72 -10.41 19.50
N ASN A 122 -13.74 -11.05 18.95
CA ASN A 122 -14.30 -10.69 17.65
C ASN A 122 -15.59 -9.88 17.83
N PHE A 123 -15.44 -8.59 18.14
CA PHE A 123 -16.55 -7.67 18.33
C PHE A 123 -16.19 -6.25 17.93
N LYS A 124 -17.21 -5.46 17.60
CA LYS A 124 -17.06 -4.04 17.30
C LYS A 124 -16.91 -3.26 18.61
N ALA A 125 -15.81 -2.55 18.77
CA ALA A 125 -15.48 -1.84 20.00
C ALA A 125 -15.78 -0.34 19.89
N SER A 126 -16.26 0.26 20.97
CA SER A 126 -16.41 1.72 21.11
C SER A 126 -16.11 2.16 22.54
N PHE A 127 -15.56 3.35 22.71
CA PHE A 127 -15.26 3.92 24.02
C PHE A 127 -16.55 4.27 24.76
N VAL A 128 -16.56 3.92 26.05
CA VAL A 128 -17.58 4.36 27.02
C VAL A 128 -17.04 5.55 27.81
N ASN A 129 -15.75 5.51 28.14
CA ASN A 129 -14.98 6.56 28.83
C ASN A 129 -13.47 6.33 28.57
N PRO A 130 -12.54 7.14 29.11
CA PRO A 130 -11.10 7.03 28.81
C PRO A 130 -10.42 5.68 29.18
N HIS A 131 -11.03 4.84 30.02
CA HIS A 131 -10.44 3.56 30.45
C HIS A 131 -11.31 2.35 30.10
N MET A 132 -12.44 2.55 29.42
CA MET A 132 -13.42 1.50 29.20
C MET A 132 -13.96 1.50 27.77
N VAL A 133 -14.00 0.30 27.21
CA VAL A 133 -14.52 0.01 25.87
C VAL A 133 -15.66 -0.98 25.99
N CYS A 134 -16.76 -0.72 25.29
CA CYS A 134 -17.84 -1.66 25.09
C CYS A 134 -17.65 -2.36 23.73
N GLY A 135 -17.63 -3.68 23.76
CA GLY A 135 -17.61 -4.55 22.60
C GLY A 135 -18.98 -5.16 22.34
N VAL A 136 -19.46 -5.10 21.10
CA VAL A 136 -20.71 -5.75 20.68
C VAL A 136 -20.42 -6.88 19.72
N SER A 137 -20.69 -8.12 20.14
CA SER A 137 -20.51 -9.31 19.32
C SER A 137 -21.51 -9.35 18.15
N LYS A 138 -21.30 -10.24 17.18
CA LYS A 138 -22.28 -10.45 16.10
C LYS A 138 -23.67 -10.85 16.62
N GLY A 139 -23.75 -11.50 17.79
CA GLY A 139 -25.00 -11.88 18.44
C GLY A 139 -25.68 -10.74 19.21
N GLY A 140 -25.08 -9.55 19.24
CA GLY A 140 -25.57 -8.41 20.04
C GLY A 140 -25.17 -8.46 21.51
N GLU A 141 -24.36 -9.44 21.93
CA GLU A 141 -23.87 -9.53 23.30
C GLU A 141 -22.85 -8.42 23.58
N GLU A 142 -23.09 -7.66 24.64
CA GLU A 142 -22.19 -6.60 25.10
C GLU A 142 -21.14 -7.14 26.07
N THR A 143 -19.89 -6.70 25.89
CA THR A 143 -18.78 -7.01 26.79
C THR A 143 -18.04 -5.72 27.16
N LEU A 144 -17.91 -5.45 28.46
CA LEU A 144 -17.15 -4.30 28.96
C LEU A 144 -15.70 -4.70 29.28
N LEU A 145 -14.76 -4.04 28.61
CA LEU A 145 -13.33 -4.19 28.84
C LEU A 145 -12.74 -2.91 29.41
N SER A 146 -11.78 -3.04 30.33
CA SER A 146 -10.95 -1.92 30.76
C SER A 146 -9.47 -2.28 30.73
N ALA A 147 -8.61 -1.28 30.52
CA ALA A 147 -7.17 -1.48 30.55
C ALA A 147 -6.40 -0.28 31.10
N ASP A 148 -5.17 -0.55 31.54
CA ASP A 148 -4.23 0.49 31.98
C ASP A 148 -3.78 1.32 30.77
N HIS A 149 -3.43 0.64 29.67
CA HIS A 149 -3.09 1.26 28.39
C HIS A 149 -4.02 0.79 27.27
N ILE A 150 -4.35 1.70 26.35
CA ILE A 150 -5.18 1.40 25.17
C ILE A 150 -4.44 1.82 23.90
N VAL A 151 -4.38 0.94 22.90
CA VAL A 151 -3.76 1.22 21.59
C VAL A 151 -4.83 1.12 20.51
N ILE A 152 -5.05 2.20 19.77
CA ILE A 152 -5.98 2.27 18.64
C ILE A 152 -5.20 1.99 17.34
N ALA A 153 -5.55 0.90 16.67
CA ALA A 153 -4.90 0.40 15.45
C ALA A 153 -5.97 -0.06 14.42
N THR A 154 -7.05 0.71 14.30
CA THR A 154 -8.25 0.36 13.50
C THR A 154 -8.05 0.52 11.99
N GLY A 155 -6.96 1.15 11.55
CA GLY A 155 -6.62 1.29 10.15
C GLY A 155 -7.57 2.23 9.40
N GLY A 156 -7.89 1.87 8.16
CA GLY A 156 -8.82 2.61 7.31
C GLY A 156 -9.61 1.70 6.37
N ARG A 157 -10.56 2.29 5.62
CA ARG A 157 -11.38 1.60 4.62
C ARG A 157 -11.43 2.38 3.29
N PRO A 158 -11.71 1.72 2.15
CA PRO A 158 -11.84 2.41 0.88
C PRO A 158 -12.90 3.51 0.89
N ARG A 159 -12.60 4.62 0.24
CA ARG A 159 -13.54 5.72 0.04
C ARG A 159 -14.44 5.46 -1.17
N TYR A 160 -15.74 5.71 -1.02
CA TYR A 160 -16.68 5.80 -2.12
C TYR A 160 -16.95 7.26 -2.51
N PRO A 161 -17.23 7.56 -3.79
CA PRO A 161 -17.64 8.90 -4.20
C PRO A 161 -19.08 9.17 -3.74
N THR A 162 -19.29 10.22 -2.93
CA THR A 162 -20.61 10.56 -2.37
C THR A 162 -21.51 11.37 -3.30
N HIS A 163 -20.95 11.91 -4.38
CA HIS A 163 -21.63 12.78 -5.35
C HIS A 163 -22.08 12.04 -6.60
N ILE A 164 -21.79 10.74 -6.69
CA ILE A 164 -22.15 9.89 -7.83
C ILE A 164 -23.24 8.93 -7.34
N GLU A 165 -24.43 9.08 -7.89
CA GLU A 165 -25.56 8.19 -7.63
C GLU A 165 -25.19 6.74 -7.95
N ASP A 166 -25.67 5.81 -7.14
CA ASP A 166 -25.47 4.36 -7.25
C ASP A 166 -24.01 3.85 -7.27
N ALA A 167 -23.02 4.73 -7.05
CA ALA A 167 -21.62 4.33 -6.95
C ALA A 167 -21.38 3.30 -5.83
N LEU A 168 -22.14 3.41 -4.73
CA LEU A 168 -22.13 2.49 -3.60
C LEU A 168 -22.81 1.16 -3.93
N GLU A 169 -23.86 1.18 -4.74
CA GLU A 169 -24.67 0.01 -5.09
C GLU A 169 -23.96 -0.88 -6.11
N TYR A 170 -23.43 -0.28 -7.19
CA TYR A 170 -22.90 -1.02 -8.33
C TYR A 170 -21.39 -1.18 -8.34
N GLY A 171 -20.65 -0.26 -7.73
CA GLY A 171 -19.20 -0.34 -7.68
C GLY A 171 -18.65 -1.30 -6.64
N ILE A 172 -17.38 -1.63 -6.79
CA ILE A 172 -16.60 -2.40 -5.82
C ILE A 172 -15.38 -1.60 -5.37
N THR A 173 -14.67 -2.09 -4.37
CA THR A 173 -13.39 -1.51 -3.92
C THR A 173 -12.30 -2.58 -3.86
N SER A 174 -11.09 -2.19 -3.42
CA SER A 174 -10.03 -3.15 -3.13
C SER A 174 -10.43 -4.18 -2.07
N ASP A 175 -11.42 -3.87 -1.22
CA ASP A 175 -11.92 -4.83 -0.23
C ASP A 175 -12.64 -6.02 -0.88
N ASP A 176 -13.17 -5.84 -2.09
CA ASP A 176 -13.99 -6.82 -2.79
C ASP A 176 -13.20 -7.59 -3.85
N ILE A 177 -12.32 -6.92 -4.59
CA ILE A 177 -11.65 -7.49 -5.78
C ILE A 177 -10.88 -8.78 -5.47
N PHE A 178 -10.25 -8.88 -4.30
CA PHE A 178 -9.50 -10.07 -3.90
C PHE A 178 -10.38 -11.25 -3.47
N TRP A 179 -11.68 -11.00 -3.27
CA TRP A 179 -12.68 -11.96 -2.81
C TRP A 179 -13.75 -12.27 -3.88
N LEU A 180 -13.65 -11.70 -5.08
CA LEU A 180 -14.56 -12.02 -6.18
C LEU A 180 -14.43 -13.48 -6.57
N LYS A 181 -15.58 -14.16 -6.66
CA LYS A 181 -15.66 -15.56 -7.09
C LYS A 181 -15.48 -15.71 -8.60
N GLU A 182 -16.08 -14.79 -9.34
CA GLU A 182 -16.04 -14.74 -10.81
C GLU A 182 -15.09 -13.63 -11.28
N SER A 183 -14.62 -13.76 -12.51
CA SER A 183 -13.78 -12.73 -13.15
C SER A 183 -14.49 -11.37 -13.15
N PRO A 184 -13.78 -10.25 -12.87
CA PRO A 184 -14.37 -8.93 -12.96
C PRO A 184 -14.63 -8.48 -14.41
N GLY A 185 -14.19 -9.25 -15.41
CA GLY A 185 -14.42 -8.95 -16.82
C GLY A 185 -13.78 -7.63 -17.24
N LYS A 186 -14.44 -6.91 -18.17
CA LYS A 186 -14.02 -5.59 -18.59
C LYS A 186 -14.16 -4.60 -17.43
N THR A 187 -13.04 -4.04 -16.96
CA THR A 187 -12.99 -3.30 -15.69
C THR A 187 -12.60 -1.84 -15.87
N LEU A 188 -13.39 -0.93 -15.30
CA LEU A 188 -12.99 0.46 -15.08
C LEU A 188 -12.44 0.62 -13.66
N VAL A 189 -11.19 1.07 -13.55
CA VAL A 189 -10.58 1.47 -12.27
C VAL A 189 -10.59 2.99 -12.17
N VAL A 190 -11.34 3.53 -11.21
CA VAL A 190 -11.40 4.98 -10.97
C VAL A 190 -10.43 5.34 -9.85
N GLY A 191 -9.42 6.15 -10.18
CA GLY A 191 -8.39 6.58 -9.25
C GLY A 191 -7.01 6.54 -9.88
N ALA A 192 -6.06 7.16 -9.17
CA ALA A 192 -4.66 7.25 -9.62
C ALA A 192 -3.68 7.01 -8.46
N SER A 193 -4.15 6.33 -7.41
CA SER A 193 -3.34 5.89 -6.28
C SER A 193 -2.53 4.65 -6.65
N TYR A 194 -1.57 4.26 -5.81
CA TYR A 194 -0.84 3.00 -6.01
C TYR A 194 -1.81 1.80 -6.06
N VAL A 195 -2.85 1.77 -5.22
CA VAL A 195 -3.89 0.72 -5.27
C VAL A 195 -4.58 0.68 -6.64
N ALA A 196 -4.90 1.84 -7.20
CA ALA A 196 -5.54 1.92 -8.51
C ALA A 196 -4.66 1.34 -9.62
N LEU A 197 -3.38 1.75 -9.65
CA LEU A 197 -2.45 1.34 -10.71
C LEU A 197 -2.01 -0.12 -10.55
N GLU A 198 -1.83 -0.60 -9.32
CA GLU A 198 -1.52 -2.01 -9.04
C GLU A 198 -2.68 -2.92 -9.45
N CYS A 199 -3.91 -2.58 -9.06
CA CYS A 199 -5.08 -3.34 -9.46
C CYS A 199 -5.27 -3.35 -10.97
N ALA A 200 -5.20 -2.19 -11.61
CA ALA A 200 -5.31 -2.13 -13.06
C ALA A 200 -4.20 -2.92 -13.77
N GLY A 201 -2.97 -2.82 -13.24
CA GLY A 201 -1.80 -3.51 -13.76
C GLY A 201 -1.95 -5.03 -13.76
N PHE A 202 -2.32 -5.62 -12.62
CA PHE A 202 -2.50 -7.08 -12.60
C PHE A 202 -3.72 -7.49 -13.43
N LEU A 203 -4.82 -6.74 -13.46
CA LEU A 203 -5.98 -7.08 -14.31
C LEU A 203 -5.61 -7.10 -15.80
N THR A 204 -4.87 -6.11 -16.28
CA THR A 204 -4.32 -6.10 -17.65
C THR A 204 -3.39 -7.28 -17.87
N GLY A 205 -2.45 -7.55 -16.95
CA GLY A 205 -1.50 -8.66 -17.09
C GLY A 205 -2.14 -10.06 -17.04
N LEU A 206 -3.34 -10.18 -16.48
CA LEU A 206 -4.16 -11.40 -16.53
C LEU A 206 -5.03 -11.50 -17.80
N GLY A 207 -4.93 -10.52 -18.71
CA GLY A 207 -5.62 -10.51 -20.01
C GLY A 207 -6.99 -9.83 -20.01
N LEU A 208 -7.36 -9.06 -18.98
CA LEU A 208 -8.66 -8.38 -18.91
C LEU A 208 -8.62 -6.97 -19.53
N ASP A 209 -9.65 -6.61 -20.30
CA ASP A 209 -9.83 -5.25 -20.83
C ASP A 209 -10.02 -4.27 -19.66
N THR A 210 -8.95 -3.52 -19.36
CA THR A 210 -8.86 -2.69 -18.16
C THR A 210 -8.60 -1.25 -18.55
N THR A 211 -9.40 -0.35 -17.99
CA THR A 211 -9.28 1.10 -18.18
C THR A 211 -9.06 1.78 -16.84
N VAL A 212 -8.11 2.72 -16.75
CA VAL A 212 -7.88 3.56 -15.57
C VAL A 212 -8.37 4.98 -15.85
N MET A 213 -9.16 5.54 -14.94
CA MET A 213 -9.61 6.92 -15.00
C MET A 213 -8.87 7.79 -13.98
N ILE A 214 -8.05 8.72 -14.49
CA ILE A 214 -7.17 9.59 -13.72
C ILE A 214 -7.70 11.03 -13.79
N ARG A 215 -8.13 11.57 -12.65
CA ARG A 215 -8.65 12.95 -12.57
C ARG A 215 -7.59 14.03 -12.81
N SER A 216 -6.36 13.80 -12.35
CA SER A 216 -5.29 14.82 -12.40
C SER A 216 -3.93 14.15 -12.67
N VAL A 217 -3.16 13.84 -11.63
CA VAL A 217 -1.84 13.21 -11.75
C VAL A 217 -1.81 11.81 -11.14
N PRO A 218 -1.03 10.88 -11.71
CA PRO A 218 -0.77 9.57 -11.10
C PRO A 218 0.12 9.71 -9.86
N LEU A 219 -0.12 8.86 -8.87
CA LEU A 219 0.74 8.70 -7.69
C LEU A 219 1.13 10.06 -7.06
N ARG A 220 0.15 10.92 -6.77
CA ARG A 220 0.36 12.34 -6.37
C ARG A 220 1.48 12.58 -5.34
N ALA A 221 1.67 11.67 -4.39
CA ALA A 221 2.66 11.81 -3.32
C ALA A 221 4.05 11.24 -3.67
N PHE A 222 4.23 10.74 -4.88
CA PHE A 222 5.47 10.18 -5.39
C PHE A 222 6.10 11.12 -6.41
N ASP A 223 7.39 10.89 -6.66
CA ASP A 223 8.13 11.55 -7.74
C ASP A 223 7.38 11.49 -9.08
N GLN A 224 7.02 12.66 -9.61
CA GLN A 224 6.13 12.76 -10.76
C GLN A 224 6.76 12.30 -12.08
N GLN A 225 8.09 12.35 -12.22
CA GLN A 225 8.76 11.77 -13.37
C GLN A 225 8.58 10.24 -13.36
N MET A 226 8.82 9.61 -12.21
CA MET A 226 8.66 8.16 -12.05
C MET A 226 7.21 7.73 -12.24
N ALA A 227 6.26 8.50 -11.70
CA ALA A 227 4.83 8.22 -11.85
C ALA A 227 4.37 8.29 -13.32
N SER A 228 4.93 9.22 -14.11
CA SER A 228 4.67 9.30 -15.54
C SER A 228 5.16 8.04 -16.26
N LEU A 229 6.42 7.64 -16.05
CA LEU A 229 7.02 6.45 -16.66
C LEU A 229 6.25 5.17 -16.32
N VAL A 230 5.77 5.04 -15.07
CA VAL A 230 4.89 3.93 -14.66
C VAL A 230 3.63 3.87 -15.53
N THR A 231 2.92 5.00 -15.69
CA THR A 231 1.68 5.02 -16.49
C THR A 231 1.93 4.87 -17.98
N GLU A 232 3.07 5.35 -18.48
CA GLU A 232 3.47 5.16 -19.88
C GLU A 232 3.70 3.69 -20.18
N HIS A 233 4.47 2.99 -19.33
CA HIS A 233 4.66 1.54 -19.44
C HIS A 233 3.31 0.81 -19.42
N MET A 234 2.42 1.13 -18.48
CA MET A 234 1.08 0.52 -18.42
C MET A 234 0.28 0.73 -19.72
N ALA A 235 0.33 1.92 -20.30
CA ALA A 235 -0.38 2.23 -21.54
C ALA A 235 0.17 1.45 -22.74
N VAL A 236 1.50 1.39 -22.89
CA VAL A 236 2.17 0.61 -23.94
C VAL A 236 1.83 -0.87 -23.83
N HIS A 237 1.60 -1.37 -22.62
CA HIS A 237 1.30 -2.78 -22.35
C HIS A 237 -0.21 -3.07 -22.18
N GLY A 238 -1.07 -2.21 -22.74
CA GLY A 238 -2.50 -2.53 -22.96
C GLY A 238 -3.47 -1.99 -21.92
N THR A 239 -3.03 -1.33 -20.84
CA THR A 239 -3.95 -0.63 -19.93
C THR A 239 -4.41 0.67 -20.57
N ARG A 240 -5.72 0.83 -20.81
CA ARG A 240 -6.27 2.10 -21.34
C ARG A 240 -6.26 3.16 -20.24
N ILE A 241 -5.90 4.41 -20.55
CA ILE A 241 -5.86 5.50 -19.56
C ILE A 241 -6.72 6.68 -20.03
N LEU A 242 -7.76 6.99 -19.28
CA LEU A 242 -8.57 8.19 -19.41
C LEU A 242 -7.99 9.28 -18.50
N ARG A 243 -7.24 10.22 -19.08
CA ARG A 243 -6.58 11.32 -18.35
C ARG A 243 -7.48 12.54 -18.29
N GLY A 244 -7.45 13.25 -17.15
CA GLY A 244 -8.26 14.44 -16.94
C GLY A 244 -9.75 14.16 -16.85
N CYS A 245 -10.16 12.91 -16.61
CA CYS A 245 -11.57 12.52 -16.57
C CYS A 245 -12.08 12.31 -15.15
N THR A 246 -13.35 12.61 -14.91
CA THR A 246 -14.05 12.27 -13.67
C THR A 246 -15.42 11.65 -13.95
N PRO A 247 -15.80 10.57 -13.25
CA PRO A 247 -17.11 9.96 -13.46
C PRO A 247 -18.21 10.86 -12.90
N LEU A 248 -19.37 10.81 -13.54
CA LEU A 248 -20.57 11.56 -13.19
C LEU A 248 -21.70 10.63 -12.73
N ARG A 249 -21.84 9.46 -13.37
CA ARG A 249 -22.95 8.52 -13.12
C ARG A 249 -22.54 7.09 -13.43
N VAL A 250 -23.11 6.14 -12.68
CA VAL A 250 -23.01 4.69 -12.95
C VAL A 250 -24.41 4.12 -13.02
N GLU A 251 -24.75 3.44 -14.11
CA GLU A 251 -26.07 2.85 -14.35
C GLU A 251 -25.94 1.37 -14.69
N LYS A 252 -26.82 0.54 -14.12
CA LYS A 252 -26.90 -0.87 -14.49
C LYS A 252 -27.82 -1.05 -15.70
N LEU A 253 -27.29 -1.61 -16.77
CA LEU A 253 -28.04 -1.91 -18.00
C LEU A 253 -28.87 -3.20 -17.84
N SER A 254 -29.81 -3.41 -18.77
CA SER A 254 -30.70 -4.58 -18.79
C SER A 254 -29.96 -5.91 -18.96
N ASP A 255 -28.79 -5.89 -19.60
CA ASP A 255 -27.89 -7.05 -19.76
C ASP A 255 -26.98 -7.30 -18.55
N GLY A 256 -27.10 -6.47 -17.50
CA GLY A 256 -26.35 -6.59 -16.25
C GLY A 256 -25.03 -5.83 -16.22
N ARG A 257 -24.54 -5.28 -17.35
CA ARG A 257 -23.32 -4.47 -17.41
C ARG A 257 -23.53 -3.07 -16.82
N LEU A 258 -22.45 -2.39 -16.52
CA LEU A 258 -22.43 -1.05 -15.96
C LEU A 258 -22.05 -0.03 -17.03
N GLN A 259 -22.95 0.91 -17.31
CA GLN A 259 -22.64 2.09 -18.11
C GLN A 259 -22.13 3.20 -17.18
N VAL A 260 -20.93 3.70 -17.47
CA VAL A 260 -20.35 4.83 -16.75
C VAL A 260 -20.35 6.04 -17.67
N THR A 261 -20.89 7.15 -17.18
CA THR A 261 -20.79 8.46 -17.84
C THR A 261 -19.72 9.27 -17.13
N TRP A 262 -18.80 9.90 -17.86
CA TRP A 262 -17.77 10.78 -17.31
C TRP A 262 -17.67 12.07 -18.11
N VAL A 263 -16.96 13.04 -17.55
CA VAL A 263 -16.59 14.30 -18.22
C VAL A 263 -15.07 14.42 -18.31
N ASP A 264 -14.60 14.85 -19.47
CA ASP A 264 -13.24 15.35 -19.66
C ASP A 264 -13.16 16.78 -19.12
N LEU A 265 -12.33 16.99 -18.09
CA LEU A 265 -12.21 18.25 -17.38
C LEU A 265 -11.52 19.35 -18.21
N ALA A 266 -10.82 19.01 -19.28
CA ALA A 266 -10.18 19.99 -20.17
C ALA A 266 -11.14 20.49 -21.25
N SER A 267 -12.01 19.61 -21.77
CA SER A 267 -12.90 19.93 -22.89
C SER A 267 -14.37 20.10 -22.51
N ASP A 268 -14.75 19.78 -21.27
CA ASP A 268 -16.13 19.67 -20.76
C ASP A 268 -17.01 18.70 -21.57
N LYS A 269 -16.39 17.85 -22.39
CA LYS A 269 -17.09 16.83 -23.18
C LYS A 269 -17.45 15.65 -22.29
N LYS A 270 -18.71 15.23 -22.39
CA LYS A 270 -19.20 14.00 -21.77
C LYS A 270 -18.98 12.82 -22.70
N ASP A 271 -18.60 11.70 -22.13
CA ASP A 271 -18.46 10.43 -22.84
C ASP A 271 -18.98 9.29 -21.96
N THR A 272 -19.20 8.13 -22.58
CA THR A 272 -19.77 6.96 -21.91
C THR A 272 -19.05 5.68 -22.30
N GLY A 273 -19.03 4.71 -21.38
CA GLY A 273 -18.43 3.41 -21.61
C GLY A 273 -19.11 2.33 -20.80
N THR A 274 -19.25 1.16 -21.40
CA THR A 274 -19.81 -0.03 -20.75
C THR A 274 -18.71 -0.94 -20.22
N PHE A 275 -18.85 -1.38 -18.98
CA PHE A 275 -17.93 -2.23 -18.21
C PHE A 275 -18.71 -3.32 -17.48
N ASP A 276 -18.05 -4.43 -17.16
CA ASP A 276 -18.61 -5.46 -16.29
C ASP A 276 -18.41 -5.09 -14.81
N THR A 277 -17.29 -4.42 -14.49
CA THR A 277 -16.93 -4.00 -13.13
C THR A 277 -16.43 -2.56 -13.07
N VAL A 278 -16.82 -1.82 -12.03
CA VAL A 278 -16.26 -0.51 -11.67
C VAL A 278 -15.58 -0.60 -10.29
N LEU A 279 -14.27 -0.38 -10.25
CA LEU A 279 -13.44 -0.40 -9.04
C LEU A 279 -13.11 1.02 -8.58
N TRP A 280 -13.58 1.41 -7.38
CA TRP A 280 -13.25 2.69 -6.75
C TRP A 280 -11.95 2.57 -5.94
N ALA A 281 -10.89 3.23 -6.41
CA ALA A 281 -9.58 3.30 -5.76
C ALA A 281 -9.14 4.76 -5.53
N ILE A 282 -10.08 5.58 -5.02
CA ILE A 282 -9.99 7.04 -4.86
C ILE A 282 -9.48 7.50 -3.48
N GLY A 283 -8.74 6.63 -2.79
CA GLY A 283 -8.21 6.87 -1.46
C GLY A 283 -8.98 6.10 -0.37
N ARG A 284 -8.56 6.30 0.88
CA ARG A 284 -9.06 5.60 2.05
C ARG A 284 -9.50 6.62 3.12
N VAL A 285 -10.30 6.16 4.07
CA VAL A 285 -10.78 6.93 5.22
C VAL A 285 -10.40 6.19 6.49
N PRO A 286 -9.86 6.85 7.53
CA PRO A 286 -9.50 6.17 8.78
C PRO A 286 -10.76 5.65 9.50
N GLU A 287 -10.64 4.48 10.12
CA GLU A 287 -11.73 3.85 10.88
C GLU A 287 -11.78 4.41 12.31
N THR A 288 -12.15 5.68 12.43
CA THR A 288 -12.38 6.37 13.71
C THR A 288 -13.87 6.54 14.01
N ARG A 289 -14.72 6.46 12.99
CA ARG A 289 -16.17 6.61 13.12
C ARG A 289 -16.77 5.43 13.90
N GLY A 290 -17.60 5.73 14.90
CA GLY A 290 -18.23 4.71 15.75
C GLY A 290 -17.36 4.22 16.91
N LEU A 291 -16.11 4.68 17.04
CA LEU A 291 -15.30 4.43 18.23
C LEU A 291 -15.72 5.31 19.42
N ASN A 292 -16.54 6.35 19.24
CA ASN A 292 -16.91 7.33 20.26
C ASN A 292 -15.68 7.98 20.94
N LEU A 293 -14.70 8.42 20.13
CA LEU A 293 -13.43 8.99 20.62
C LEU A 293 -13.64 10.20 21.55
N GLU A 294 -14.73 10.94 21.36
CA GLU A 294 -15.13 12.06 22.20
C GLU A 294 -15.38 11.64 23.66
N LYS A 295 -15.92 10.44 23.89
CA LYS A 295 -16.12 9.90 25.25
C LYS A 295 -14.80 9.55 25.94
N ALA A 296 -13.76 9.26 25.16
CA ALA A 296 -12.43 9.03 25.67
C ALA A 296 -11.58 10.31 25.80
N GLY A 297 -12.00 11.42 25.21
CA GLY A 297 -11.20 12.66 25.15
C GLY A 297 -10.08 12.62 24.09
N VAL A 298 -10.14 11.68 23.14
CA VAL A 298 -9.14 11.53 22.07
C VAL A 298 -9.45 12.50 20.93
N ARG A 299 -8.48 13.35 20.57
CA ARG A 299 -8.62 14.36 19.51
C ARG A 299 -8.28 13.78 18.13
N THR A 300 -9.04 14.19 17.13
CA THR A 300 -8.79 13.89 15.72
C THR A 300 -8.57 15.17 14.92
N ASN A 301 -7.87 15.07 13.79
CA ASN A 301 -7.83 16.14 12.81
C ASN A 301 -9.21 16.22 12.11
N PRO A 302 -9.90 17.38 12.11
CA PRO A 302 -11.25 17.49 11.54
C PRO A 302 -11.29 17.25 10.02
N ASN A 303 -10.19 17.49 9.30
CA ASN A 303 -10.13 17.35 7.85
C ASN A 303 -9.83 15.91 7.41
N THR A 304 -8.90 15.24 8.09
CA THR A 304 -8.46 13.88 7.73
C THR A 304 -9.20 12.81 8.52
N GLN A 305 -9.81 13.17 9.66
CA GLN A 305 -10.43 12.29 10.65
C GLN A 305 -9.46 11.32 11.34
N LYS A 306 -8.15 11.46 11.12
CA LYS A 306 -7.11 10.67 11.78
C LYS A 306 -6.88 11.16 13.21
N ILE A 307 -6.34 10.29 14.04
CA ILE A 307 -6.01 10.57 15.44
C ILE A 307 -4.72 11.37 15.49
N LEU A 308 -4.75 12.49 16.22
CA LEU A 308 -3.56 13.29 16.47
C LEU A 308 -2.68 12.57 17.49
N VAL A 309 -1.40 12.38 17.16
CA VAL A 309 -0.42 11.72 18.02
C VAL A 309 0.88 12.51 18.10
N ASP A 310 1.60 12.35 19.19
CA ASP A 310 2.99 12.79 19.31
C ASP A 310 3.98 11.77 18.72
N ALA A 311 5.28 12.05 18.85
CA ALA A 311 6.38 11.19 18.37
C ALA A 311 6.53 9.86 19.13
N GLN A 312 5.83 9.69 20.27
CA GLN A 312 5.77 8.46 21.05
C GLN A 312 4.47 7.69 20.78
N GLU A 313 3.70 8.10 19.77
CA GLU A 313 2.42 7.55 19.37
C GLU A 313 1.29 7.79 20.40
N ALA A 314 1.52 8.65 21.41
CA ALA A 314 0.52 9.00 22.41
C ALA A 314 -0.49 10.00 21.84
N THR A 315 -1.77 9.83 22.20
CA THR A 315 -2.85 10.73 21.80
C THR A 315 -2.95 11.93 22.77
N SER A 316 -4.02 12.73 22.66
CA SER A 316 -4.36 13.76 23.67
C SER A 316 -4.66 13.20 25.07
N VAL A 317 -4.75 11.88 25.23
CA VAL A 317 -4.98 11.18 26.49
C VAL A 317 -3.75 10.32 26.81
N PRO A 318 -3.02 10.56 27.92
CA PRO A 318 -1.67 10.02 28.12
C PRO A 318 -1.51 8.50 28.05
N HIS A 319 -2.54 7.73 28.43
CA HIS A 319 -2.52 6.27 28.42
C HIS A 319 -3.21 5.65 27.19
N ILE A 320 -3.63 6.48 26.22
CA ILE A 320 -4.21 6.04 24.95
C ILE A 320 -3.25 6.43 23.82
N TYR A 321 -2.94 5.46 22.97
CA TYR A 321 -2.02 5.58 21.85
C TYR A 321 -2.72 5.26 20.53
N ALA A 322 -2.18 5.72 19.41
CA ALA A 322 -2.67 5.32 18.09
C ALA A 322 -1.52 5.04 17.12
N ILE A 323 -1.62 3.95 16.36
CA ILE A 323 -0.57 3.47 15.46
C ILE A 323 -1.12 3.04 14.10
N GLY A 324 -0.28 3.06 13.07
CA GLY A 324 -0.65 2.70 11.69
C GLY A 324 -1.51 3.77 11.02
N ASP A 325 -2.31 3.36 10.03
CA ASP A 325 -2.99 4.29 9.10
C ASP A 325 -3.94 5.29 9.78
N VAL A 326 -4.44 4.96 10.97
CA VAL A 326 -5.34 5.82 11.76
C VAL A 326 -4.63 7.01 12.39
N ALA A 327 -3.29 6.98 12.51
CA ALA A 327 -2.49 8.04 13.10
C ALA A 327 -2.12 9.11 12.06
N GLU A 328 -2.28 10.38 12.42
CA GLU A 328 -1.97 11.52 11.56
C GLU A 328 -0.47 11.61 11.25
N GLY A 329 -0.12 11.98 10.02
CA GLY A 329 1.26 12.24 9.61
C GLY A 329 2.17 11.01 9.52
N ARG A 330 1.62 9.79 9.61
CA ARG A 330 2.41 8.54 9.51
C ARG A 330 2.25 7.89 8.13
N PRO A 331 3.31 7.27 7.55
CA PRO A 331 3.21 6.47 6.34
C PRO A 331 2.26 5.28 6.53
N GLU A 332 1.29 5.14 5.62
CA GLU A 332 0.25 4.09 5.62
C GLU A 332 0.81 2.76 5.06
N LEU A 333 1.77 2.17 5.78
CA LEU A 333 2.50 0.98 5.36
C LEU A 333 2.50 -0.08 6.46
N THR A 334 2.50 -1.35 6.05
CA THR A 334 2.51 -2.47 7.02
C THR A 334 3.78 -2.52 7.86
N PRO A 335 5.00 -2.39 7.30
CA PRO A 335 6.22 -2.43 8.10
C PRO A 335 6.30 -1.29 9.13
N THR A 336 5.87 -0.08 8.78
CA THR A 336 5.86 1.06 9.72
C THR A 336 4.87 0.83 10.86
N ALA A 337 3.67 0.32 10.57
CA ALA A 337 2.69 -0.04 11.60
C ALA A 337 3.20 -1.15 12.54
N ILE A 338 3.84 -2.19 12.00
CA ILE A 338 4.44 -3.29 12.78
C ILE A 338 5.56 -2.75 13.68
N MET A 339 6.48 -1.96 13.14
CA MET A 339 7.62 -1.44 13.88
C MET A 339 7.17 -0.48 14.99
N ALA A 340 6.24 0.43 14.68
CA ALA A 340 5.63 1.32 15.66
C ALA A 340 4.94 0.55 16.79
N GLY A 341 4.17 -0.50 16.45
CA GLY A 341 3.52 -1.35 17.45
C GLY A 341 4.51 -2.07 18.38
N ARG A 342 5.60 -2.61 17.84
CA ARG A 342 6.64 -3.27 18.65
C ARG A 342 7.38 -2.29 19.56
N LEU A 343 7.86 -1.17 19.02
CA LEU A 343 8.58 -0.17 19.81
C LEU A 343 7.69 0.43 20.89
N LEU A 344 6.43 0.72 20.59
CA LEU A 344 5.47 1.19 21.58
C LEU A 344 5.29 0.16 22.71
N ALA A 345 5.06 -1.11 22.38
CA ALA A 345 4.95 -2.16 23.40
C ALA A 345 6.21 -2.27 24.26
N GLN A 346 7.40 -2.14 23.66
CA GLN A 346 8.67 -2.12 24.39
C GLN A 346 8.79 -0.92 25.32
N ARG A 347 8.39 0.30 24.90
CA ARG A 347 8.40 1.48 25.77
C ARG A 347 7.41 1.35 26.93
N LEU A 348 6.22 0.80 26.70
CA LEU A 348 5.19 0.65 27.73
C LEU A 348 5.48 -0.49 28.71
N CYS A 349 6.08 -1.58 28.23
CA CYS A 349 6.16 -2.84 28.96
C CYS A 349 7.59 -3.22 29.39
N SER A 350 8.60 -2.49 28.92
CA SER A 350 10.01 -2.70 29.26
C SER A 350 10.70 -1.37 29.61
N ARG A 351 12.03 -1.28 29.47
CA ARG A 351 12.83 -0.06 29.72
C ARG A 351 13.33 0.61 28.43
N SER A 352 12.77 0.26 27.27
CA SER A 352 13.16 0.87 25.99
C SER A 352 12.78 2.35 25.95
N SER A 353 13.65 3.15 25.33
CA SER A 353 13.40 4.55 24.98
C SER A 353 13.31 4.78 23.47
N ASP A 354 13.39 3.71 22.68
CA ASP A 354 13.51 3.81 21.22
C ASP A 354 12.19 4.26 20.60
N LEU A 355 12.25 5.33 19.81
CA LEU A 355 11.13 5.85 19.03
C LEU A 355 11.11 5.23 17.64
N MET A 356 9.92 5.20 17.04
CA MET A 356 9.82 4.84 15.64
C MET A 356 10.35 5.99 14.78
N ASP A 357 11.35 5.69 13.96
CA ASP A 357 11.86 6.62 12.97
C ASP A 357 11.10 6.44 11.65
N TYR A 358 10.37 7.48 11.26
CA TYR A 358 9.53 7.50 10.07
C TYR A 358 10.19 8.18 8.87
N ASP A 359 11.45 8.62 9.00
CA ASP A 359 12.20 9.23 7.91
C ASP A 359 12.76 8.14 6.98
N ASN A 360 12.79 8.45 5.68
CA ASN A 360 13.38 7.60 4.64
C ASN A 360 12.84 6.16 4.63
N VAL A 361 11.55 5.98 4.89
CA VAL A 361 10.90 4.66 4.77
C VAL A 361 10.84 4.26 3.30
N PRO A 362 11.41 3.09 2.90
CA PRO A 362 11.32 2.62 1.53
C PRO A 362 9.90 2.18 1.17
N THR A 363 9.53 2.38 -0.09
CA THR A 363 8.26 1.91 -0.65
C THR A 363 8.47 1.25 -2.01
N THR A 364 7.54 0.38 -2.39
CA THR A 364 7.47 -0.18 -3.74
C THR A 364 6.03 -0.25 -4.19
N VAL A 365 5.75 0.35 -5.34
CA VAL A 365 4.49 0.24 -6.06
C VAL A 365 4.61 -0.93 -7.03
N PHE A 366 3.80 -1.96 -6.83
CA PHE A 366 3.85 -3.21 -7.58
C PHE A 366 2.96 -3.14 -8.84
N THR A 367 3.25 -2.15 -9.69
CA THR A 367 2.74 -2.06 -11.07
C THR A 367 3.43 -3.07 -11.98
N PRO A 368 2.95 -3.29 -13.23
CA PRO A 368 3.52 -4.30 -14.13
C PRO A 368 5.03 -4.15 -14.34
N LEU A 369 5.51 -2.90 -14.40
CA LEU A 369 6.90 -2.55 -14.12
C LEU A 369 6.94 -1.95 -12.72
N GLU A 370 7.68 -2.57 -11.80
CA GLU A 370 7.67 -2.20 -10.39
C GLU A 370 8.43 -0.90 -10.16
N TYR A 371 7.92 -0.03 -9.28
CA TYR A 371 8.57 1.22 -8.92
C TYR A 371 8.96 1.19 -7.44
N GLY A 372 10.26 1.12 -7.16
CA GLY A 372 10.84 1.21 -5.82
C GLY A 372 11.41 2.61 -5.57
N CYS A 373 11.19 3.14 -4.37
CA CYS A 373 11.84 4.38 -3.95
C CYS A 373 12.09 4.45 -2.45
N VAL A 374 13.05 5.28 -2.08
CA VAL A 374 13.38 5.62 -0.70
C VAL A 374 13.93 7.04 -0.64
N GLY A 375 13.56 7.79 0.39
CA GLY A 375 13.95 9.19 0.55
C GLY A 375 13.06 10.16 -0.22
N LEU A 376 13.60 11.33 -0.53
CA LEU A 376 12.86 12.44 -1.15
C LEU A 376 12.65 12.22 -2.64
N SER A 377 11.50 12.68 -3.16
CA SER A 377 11.37 12.91 -4.61
C SER A 377 12.29 14.04 -5.07
N GLU A 378 12.52 14.12 -6.36
CA GLU A 378 13.34 15.20 -6.94
C GLU A 378 12.70 16.57 -6.70
N GLU A 379 11.40 16.71 -6.93
CA GLU A 379 10.68 17.96 -6.69
C GLU A 379 10.66 18.36 -5.22
N GLU A 380 10.63 17.41 -4.30
CA GLU A 380 10.70 17.69 -2.86
C GLU A 380 12.11 18.06 -2.42
N ALA A 381 13.15 17.39 -2.93
CA ALA A 381 14.53 17.76 -2.67
C ALA A 381 14.83 19.19 -3.16
N VAL A 382 14.35 19.54 -4.36
CA VAL A 382 14.48 20.91 -4.90
C VAL A 382 13.68 21.90 -4.06
N ALA A 383 12.46 21.58 -3.65
CA ALA A 383 11.66 22.47 -2.80
C ALA A 383 12.31 22.73 -1.42
N ARG A 384 12.93 21.71 -0.83
CA ARG A 384 13.58 21.80 0.49
C ARG A 384 14.97 22.43 0.44
N HIS A 385 15.74 22.14 -0.61
CA HIS A 385 17.17 22.49 -0.68
C HIS A 385 17.50 23.51 -1.77
N GLY A 386 16.63 23.81 -2.73
CA GLY A 386 16.96 24.70 -3.87
C GLY A 386 17.65 23.95 -5.01
N GLU A 387 17.27 24.28 -6.24
CA GLU A 387 17.71 23.61 -7.47
C GLU A 387 19.24 23.66 -7.66
N GLU A 388 19.88 24.74 -7.23
CA GLU A 388 21.32 24.95 -7.31
C GLU A 388 22.12 24.04 -6.37
N ARG A 389 21.48 23.53 -5.30
CA ARG A 389 22.08 22.65 -4.28
C ARG A 389 21.70 21.17 -4.44
N VAL A 390 20.92 20.83 -5.46
CA VAL A 390 20.57 19.45 -5.80
C VAL A 390 21.32 19.00 -7.05
N GLU A 391 21.79 17.75 -7.05
CA GLU A 391 22.34 17.07 -8.21
C GLU A 391 21.60 15.74 -8.39
N VAL A 392 21.22 15.40 -9.63
CA VAL A 392 20.46 14.17 -9.93
C VAL A 392 21.24 13.35 -10.93
N TYR A 393 21.66 12.16 -10.52
CA TYR A 393 22.28 11.17 -11.40
C TYR A 393 21.24 10.19 -11.91
N HIS A 394 21.27 9.84 -13.19
CA HIS A 394 20.22 9.00 -13.78
C HIS A 394 20.71 8.16 -14.95
N ALA A 395 19.97 7.09 -15.25
CA ALA A 395 20.22 6.20 -16.38
C ALA A 395 18.95 5.43 -16.78
N TYR A 396 18.78 5.20 -18.08
CA TYR A 396 17.97 4.07 -18.57
C TYR A 396 18.83 2.82 -18.64
N TYR A 397 18.21 1.65 -18.44
CA TYR A 397 18.92 0.38 -18.47
C TYR A 397 18.02 -0.72 -19.03
N LYS A 398 18.62 -1.84 -19.46
CA LYS A 398 17.88 -3.03 -19.91
C LYS A 398 18.24 -4.22 -19.03
N PRO A 399 17.26 -4.84 -18.33
CA PRO A 399 17.49 -6.13 -17.67
C PRO A 399 18.04 -7.15 -18.67
N LEU A 400 19.06 -7.92 -18.29
CA LEU A 400 19.63 -8.94 -19.18
C LEU A 400 18.56 -9.96 -19.59
N GLU A 401 17.65 -10.29 -18.66
CA GLU A 401 16.53 -11.20 -18.89
C GLU A 401 15.57 -10.71 -19.97
N PHE A 402 15.53 -9.40 -20.26
CA PHE A 402 14.67 -8.79 -21.28
C PHE A 402 15.32 -8.79 -22.67
N VAL A 403 16.60 -9.15 -22.80
CA VAL A 403 17.32 -9.13 -24.08
C VAL A 403 16.82 -10.24 -25.00
N VAL A 404 16.88 -11.50 -24.57
CA VAL A 404 16.47 -12.67 -25.36
C VAL A 404 14.99 -12.66 -25.76
N PRO A 405 14.02 -12.32 -24.88
CA PRO A 405 12.62 -12.23 -25.26
C PRO A 405 12.26 -10.90 -25.95
N GLU A 406 13.27 -10.08 -26.26
CA GLU A 406 13.12 -8.79 -26.93
C GLU A 406 12.12 -7.85 -26.24
N ARG A 407 12.04 -7.94 -24.91
CA ARG A 407 11.12 -7.10 -24.13
C ARG A 407 11.53 -5.64 -24.20
N ASP A 408 10.50 -4.80 -24.22
CA ASP A 408 10.66 -3.36 -24.09
C ASP A 408 11.27 -3.03 -22.71
N ALA A 409 12.24 -2.12 -22.73
CA ALA A 409 12.88 -1.60 -21.54
C ALA A 409 12.91 -0.06 -21.55
N SER A 410 12.11 0.56 -22.42
CA SER A 410 12.10 2.02 -22.62
C SER A 410 11.79 2.81 -21.34
N GLN A 411 11.09 2.19 -20.38
CA GLN A 411 10.81 2.80 -19.07
C GLN A 411 11.61 2.21 -17.91
N CYS A 412 12.55 1.27 -18.15
CA CYS A 412 13.48 0.83 -17.11
C CYS A 412 14.47 1.96 -16.82
N TYR A 413 14.28 2.64 -15.69
CA TYR A 413 14.94 3.90 -15.39
C TYR A 413 15.28 4.00 -13.91
N ILE A 414 16.44 4.61 -13.62
CA ILE A 414 16.94 4.82 -12.27
C ILE A 414 17.34 6.28 -12.15
N LYS A 415 17.03 6.89 -11.01
CA LYS A 415 17.66 8.15 -10.60
C LYS A 415 18.01 8.18 -9.13
N MET A 416 19.09 8.89 -8.83
CA MET A 416 19.58 9.16 -7.49
C MET A 416 19.64 10.68 -7.29
N VAL A 417 18.90 11.16 -6.31
CA VAL A 417 18.81 12.57 -5.93
C VAL A 417 19.79 12.80 -4.80
N CYS A 418 20.73 13.75 -4.98
CA CYS A 418 21.79 14.04 -4.02
C CYS A 418 21.83 15.53 -3.69
N LEU A 419 22.39 15.87 -2.52
CA LEU A 419 22.99 17.19 -2.34
C LEU A 419 24.15 17.36 -3.31
N ARG A 420 24.33 18.57 -3.82
CA ARG A 420 25.35 18.87 -4.82
C ARG A 420 26.74 19.01 -4.22
N GLU A 421 26.85 19.51 -2.99
CA GLU A 421 28.13 19.69 -2.32
C GLU A 421 28.76 18.33 -1.95
N PRO A 422 30.09 18.17 -2.10
CA PRO A 422 30.78 16.96 -1.64
C PRO A 422 30.55 16.69 -0.14
N PRO A 423 30.34 15.44 0.28
CA PRO A 423 30.51 14.19 -0.49
C PRO A 423 29.29 13.80 -1.34
N GLN A 424 28.30 14.69 -1.47
CA GLN A 424 27.03 14.52 -2.17
C GLN A 424 26.12 13.49 -1.47
N LEU A 425 25.60 13.86 -0.30
CA LEU A 425 24.65 13.04 0.46
C LEU A 425 23.49 12.59 -0.43
N VAL A 426 23.17 11.30 -0.42
CA VAL A 426 22.01 10.76 -1.15
C VAL A 426 20.74 11.11 -0.36
N LEU A 427 19.87 11.88 -0.99
CA LEU A 427 18.58 12.31 -0.45
C LEU A 427 17.43 11.40 -0.89
N GLY A 428 17.55 10.79 -2.07
CA GLY A 428 16.53 9.93 -2.64
C GLY A 428 17.09 8.95 -3.67
N LEU A 429 16.49 7.77 -3.74
CA LEU A 429 16.73 6.79 -4.78
C LEU A 429 15.38 6.36 -5.37
N HIS A 430 15.32 6.30 -6.70
CA HIS A 430 14.16 5.88 -7.45
C HIS A 430 14.58 4.87 -8.50
N PHE A 431 13.90 3.73 -8.54
CA PHE A 431 14.21 2.61 -9.41
C PHE A 431 12.91 2.08 -10.01
N LEU A 432 12.81 2.09 -11.34
CA LEU A 432 11.69 1.54 -12.09
C LEU A 432 12.18 0.36 -12.92
N GLY A 433 11.68 -0.83 -12.62
CA GLY A 433 12.08 -2.06 -13.28
C GLY A 433 11.66 -3.35 -12.56
N PRO A 434 12.13 -4.52 -13.01
CA PRO A 434 11.81 -5.78 -12.34
C PRO A 434 12.42 -5.83 -10.93
N ASN A 435 11.68 -6.44 -10.00
CA ASN A 435 12.14 -6.68 -8.62
C ASN A 435 12.55 -5.41 -7.86
N ALA A 436 11.88 -4.28 -8.13
CA ALA A 436 12.27 -2.98 -7.60
C ALA A 436 12.29 -2.93 -6.07
N GLY A 437 11.42 -3.71 -5.41
CA GLY A 437 11.43 -3.83 -3.95
C GLY A 437 12.69 -4.50 -3.40
N GLU A 438 13.16 -5.56 -4.07
CA GLU A 438 14.38 -6.28 -3.70
C GLU A 438 15.61 -5.37 -3.86
N VAL A 439 15.67 -4.60 -4.94
CA VAL A 439 16.74 -3.64 -5.19
C VAL A 439 16.74 -2.53 -4.13
N THR A 440 15.59 -1.90 -3.90
CA THR A 440 15.48 -0.69 -3.06
C THR A 440 15.80 -0.96 -1.58
N GLN A 441 15.48 -2.17 -1.08
CA GLN A 441 15.57 -2.49 0.34
C GLN A 441 17.00 -2.35 0.90
N GLY A 442 18.03 -2.75 0.15
CA GLY A 442 19.43 -2.61 0.56
C GLY A 442 19.91 -1.16 0.58
N PHE A 443 19.50 -0.35 -0.41
CA PHE A 443 19.86 1.07 -0.48
C PHE A 443 19.18 1.90 0.60
N ALA A 444 18.01 1.49 1.10
CA ALA A 444 17.37 2.14 2.24
C ALA A 444 18.26 2.11 3.51
N LEU A 445 18.97 1.00 3.76
CA LEU A 445 19.98 0.94 4.82
C LEU A 445 21.12 1.91 4.54
N GLY A 446 21.61 1.98 3.30
CA GLY A 446 22.65 2.93 2.89
C GLY A 446 22.25 4.38 3.22
N ILE A 447 21.04 4.80 2.82
CA ILE A 447 20.51 6.14 3.11
C ILE A 447 20.35 6.35 4.62
N LYS A 448 19.88 5.34 5.36
CA LYS A 448 19.80 5.39 6.84
C LYS A 448 21.16 5.65 7.49
N CYS A 449 22.24 5.12 6.91
CA CYS A 449 23.61 5.33 7.35
C CYS A 449 24.26 6.61 6.79
N GLY A 450 23.52 7.47 6.08
CA GLY A 450 24.05 8.69 5.48
C GLY A 450 24.93 8.44 4.27
N ALA A 451 24.57 7.47 3.42
CA ALA A 451 25.31 7.19 2.18
C ALA A 451 25.43 8.44 1.30
N SER A 452 26.61 8.61 0.72
CA SER A 452 26.92 9.68 -0.22
C SER A 452 27.12 9.09 -1.61
N TYR A 453 27.01 9.90 -2.65
CA TYR A 453 27.33 9.47 -4.01
C TYR A 453 28.75 8.91 -4.11
N GLN A 454 29.71 9.48 -3.37
CA GLN A 454 31.07 8.94 -3.31
C GLN A 454 31.14 7.52 -2.76
N HIS A 455 30.31 7.17 -1.77
CA HIS A 455 30.18 5.78 -1.32
C HIS A 455 29.63 4.89 -2.43
N VAL A 456 28.60 5.34 -3.15
CA VAL A 456 28.00 4.62 -4.28
C VAL A 456 29.04 4.35 -5.38
N MET A 457 29.88 5.34 -5.70
CA MET A 457 30.95 5.21 -6.70
C MET A 457 32.07 4.25 -6.34
N ARG A 458 32.22 3.94 -5.05
CA ARG A 458 33.22 2.99 -4.55
C ARG A 458 32.64 1.59 -4.35
N THR A 459 31.32 1.43 -4.43
CA THR A 459 30.67 0.13 -4.35
C THR A 459 30.81 -0.58 -5.70
N VAL A 460 31.41 -1.77 -5.69
CA VAL A 460 31.50 -2.63 -6.88
C VAL A 460 30.16 -3.33 -7.10
N GLY A 461 29.65 -3.28 -8.34
CA GLY A 461 28.40 -3.94 -8.73
C GLY A 461 28.51 -5.47 -8.79
N ILE A 462 27.38 -6.15 -8.59
CA ILE A 462 27.25 -7.59 -8.85
C ILE A 462 26.77 -7.76 -10.29
N HIS A 463 27.52 -8.51 -11.11
CA HIS A 463 27.25 -8.63 -12.54
C HIS A 463 26.85 -10.06 -12.94
N PRO A 464 25.82 -10.27 -13.78
CA PRO A 464 24.87 -9.28 -14.32
C PRO A 464 23.65 -9.08 -13.39
N THR A 465 23.34 -7.85 -12.99
CA THR A 465 22.11 -7.54 -12.22
C THR A 465 21.51 -6.19 -12.60
N CYS A 466 20.20 -5.99 -12.42
CA CYS A 466 19.61 -4.65 -12.56
C CYS A 466 20.10 -3.68 -11.45
N ALA A 467 20.40 -4.20 -10.27
CA ALA A 467 20.81 -3.40 -9.11
C ALA A 467 22.20 -2.76 -9.29
N GLU A 468 23.09 -3.37 -10.07
CA GLU A 468 24.43 -2.82 -10.33
C GLU A 468 24.39 -1.48 -11.04
N GLU A 469 23.33 -1.22 -11.82
CA GLU A 469 23.14 0.04 -12.54
C GLU A 469 23.08 1.26 -11.59
N VAL A 470 22.65 1.06 -10.34
CA VAL A 470 22.70 2.11 -9.30
C VAL A 470 24.15 2.51 -9.00
N ALA A 471 25.09 1.55 -8.94
CA ALA A 471 26.51 1.82 -8.72
C ALA A 471 27.22 2.38 -9.97
N LYS A 472 26.59 2.27 -11.14
CA LYS A 472 27.11 2.75 -12.42
C LYS A 472 26.62 4.14 -12.81
N LEU A 473 25.74 4.78 -12.04
CA LEU A 473 25.23 6.12 -12.32
C LEU A 473 26.37 7.15 -12.43
N ARG A 474 26.49 7.81 -13.59
CA ARG A 474 27.51 8.85 -13.87
C ARG A 474 26.93 10.08 -14.58
N ILE A 475 25.88 9.92 -15.38
CA ILE A 475 25.23 11.03 -16.10
C ILE A 475 24.38 11.82 -15.12
N SER A 476 24.55 13.15 -15.09
CA SER A 476 23.71 14.03 -14.27
C SER A 476 22.75 14.82 -15.15
N LYS A 477 21.54 15.09 -14.64
CA LYS A 477 20.57 15.92 -15.38
C LYS A 477 21.13 17.29 -15.75
N ARG A 478 21.96 17.88 -14.87
CA ARG A 478 22.58 19.19 -15.08
C ARG A 478 23.56 19.19 -16.26
N SER A 479 24.19 18.06 -16.59
CA SER A 479 25.12 17.98 -17.71
C SER A 479 24.41 17.98 -19.08
N GLY A 480 23.11 17.71 -19.13
CA GLY A 480 22.32 17.65 -20.37
C GLY A 480 22.72 16.50 -21.31
N LEU A 481 23.48 15.52 -20.82
CA LEU A 481 23.86 14.34 -21.60
C LEU A 481 22.71 13.32 -21.62
N ASP A 482 22.68 12.47 -22.65
CA ASP A 482 21.69 11.42 -22.78
C ASP A 482 21.87 10.36 -21.65
N PRO A 483 20.83 10.08 -20.83
CA PRO A 483 20.88 9.03 -19.81
C PRO A 483 20.75 7.61 -20.37
N THR A 484 20.53 7.44 -21.66
CA THR A 484 20.43 6.11 -22.28
C THR A 484 21.80 5.44 -22.24
N VAL A 485 21.90 4.34 -21.50
CA VAL A 485 23.12 3.54 -21.49
C VAL A 485 23.21 2.82 -22.84
N THR A 486 24.10 3.29 -23.70
CA THR A 486 24.59 2.49 -24.83
C THR A 486 25.39 1.35 -24.24
N GLY A 487 24.86 0.12 -24.31
CA GLY A 487 25.50 -1.07 -23.75
C GLY A 487 26.88 -1.35 -24.33
N CYS A 488 27.52 -2.42 -23.83
CA CYS A 488 28.47 -3.17 -24.65
C CYS A 488 27.73 -3.87 -25.80
#